data_AF-A0A7X7QSN7-F1
#
_entry.id   AF-A0A7X7QSN7-F1
#
_cell.length_a   1.000
_cell.length_b   1.000
_cell.length_c   1.000
_cell.angle_alpha   90.00
_cell.angle_beta   90.00
_cell.angle_gamma   90.00
#
_symmetry.space_group_name_H-M   'P 1'
#
loop_
_entity.id
_entity.type
_entity.pdbx_description
1 polymer ?
#
loop_
_entity_poly.entity_id
_entity_poly.type
_entity_poly.pdbx_seq_one_letter_code
_entity_poly.pdbx_strand_id
1 'polypeptide(L)'
;MEQKEQNFFEKYGLEVSAGEVELGKTYPIYGMITKILDETPGHVVVEINFSITANMIVPEKDKVEVLKERAFEPGIFISTVTTKQPTVTVDCQTVVFGRRQTYSA
;
A
#
# COMPACT_ATOMS: atom_id res chain seq x y z
N MET A 1 -22.22 14.98 -33.33
CA MET A 1 -22.35 15.50 -31.95
C MET A 1 -21.96 14.37 -31.03
N GLU A 2 -20.73 14.40 -30.53
CA GLU A 2 -20.18 13.37 -29.65
C GLU A 2 -20.84 13.47 -28.26
N GLN A 3 -21.36 12.35 -27.77
CA GLN A 3 -21.88 12.24 -26.41
C GLN A 3 -20.70 12.38 -25.46
N LYS A 4 -20.66 13.46 -24.68
CA LYS A 4 -19.75 13.62 -23.53
C LYS A 4 -20.06 12.48 -22.56
N GLU A 5 -19.17 11.50 -22.49
CA GLU A 5 -19.16 10.52 -21.39
C GLU A 5 -19.13 11.30 -20.08
N GLN A 6 -20.22 11.24 -19.32
CA GLN A 6 -20.30 11.87 -18.00
C GLN A 6 -19.22 11.23 -17.12
N ASN A 7 -18.34 12.06 -16.59
CA ASN A 7 -17.19 11.62 -15.80
C ASN A 7 -17.70 10.77 -14.63
N PHE A 8 -17.21 9.53 -14.49
CA PHE A 8 -17.70 8.54 -13.52
C PHE A 8 -17.83 9.11 -12.10
N PHE A 9 -16.87 9.96 -11.71
CA PHE A 9 -16.83 10.64 -10.43
C PHE A 9 -18.00 11.61 -10.20
N GLU A 10 -18.35 12.40 -11.21
CA GLU A 10 -19.47 13.35 -11.14
C GLU A 10 -20.82 12.63 -11.02
N LYS A 11 -20.97 11.49 -11.71
CA LYS A 11 -22.19 10.67 -11.66
C LYS A 11 -22.50 10.11 -10.27
N TYR A 12 -21.47 9.83 -9.46
CA TYR A 12 -21.62 9.26 -8.12
C TYR A 12 -21.30 10.24 -6.98
N GLY A 13 -21.07 11.52 -7.29
CA GLY A 13 -20.73 12.54 -6.29
C GLY A 13 -19.41 12.26 -5.56
N LEU A 14 -18.46 11.61 -6.24
CA LEU A 14 -17.14 11.31 -5.68
C LEU A 14 -16.21 12.49 -5.97
N GLU A 15 -15.83 13.22 -4.93
CA GLU A 15 -14.84 14.29 -5.03
C GLU A 15 -13.43 13.73 -4.80
N VAL A 16 -12.53 13.97 -5.74
CA VAL A 16 -11.11 13.67 -5.59
C VAL A 16 -10.41 14.94 -5.09
N SER A 17 -9.97 14.93 -3.84
CA SER A 17 -9.18 16.02 -3.26
C SER A 17 -7.72 15.59 -3.07
N ALA A 18 -6.77 16.42 -3.51
CA ALA A 18 -5.39 16.31 -3.08
C ALA A 18 -5.24 16.95 -1.70
N GLY A 19 -4.54 16.29 -0.78
CA GLY A 19 -4.33 16.80 0.57
C GLY A 19 -3.07 16.21 1.19
N GLU A 20 -2.61 16.82 2.27
CA GLU A 20 -1.56 16.22 3.08
C GLU A 20 -2.11 15.07 3.91
N VAL A 21 -1.29 14.03 4.11
CA VAL A 21 -1.62 12.98 5.06
C VAL A 21 -1.49 13.51 6.50
N GLU A 22 -2.43 13.10 7.35
CA GLU A 22 -2.47 13.49 8.77
C GLU A 22 -1.95 12.37 9.66
N LEU A 23 -1.26 12.74 10.76
CA LEU A 23 -0.83 11.79 11.78
C LEU A 23 -2.02 11.10 12.44
N GLY A 24 -1.91 9.79 12.67
CA GLY A 24 -2.96 8.98 13.28
C GLY A 24 -4.15 8.66 12.37
N LYS A 25 -4.18 9.16 11.14
CA LYS A 25 -5.20 8.80 10.15
C LYS A 25 -4.76 7.60 9.33
N THR A 26 -5.75 6.80 8.94
CA THR A 26 -5.57 5.61 8.11
C THR A 26 -5.92 5.92 6.66
N TYR A 27 -5.03 5.56 5.75
CA TYR A 27 -5.20 5.75 4.31
C TYR A 27 -4.91 4.45 3.54
N PRO A 28 -5.63 4.19 2.44
CA PRO A 28 -5.20 3.18 1.49
C PRO A 28 -4.04 3.73 0.66
N ILE A 29 -2.88 3.07 0.75
CA ILE A 29 -1.71 3.40 -0.07
C ILE A 29 -1.70 2.40 -1.22
N TYR A 30 -1.82 2.89 -2.45
CA TYR A 30 -1.53 2.09 -3.64
C TYR A 30 -0.03 2.13 -3.93
N GLY A 31 0.61 0.97 -4.01
CA GLY A 31 2.05 0.90 -4.19
C GLY A 31 2.58 -0.51 -4.32
N MET A 32 3.88 -0.65 -4.11
CA MET A 32 4.59 -1.92 -4.15
C MET A 32 5.66 -1.96 -3.07
N ILE A 33 5.95 -3.14 -2.55
CA ILE A 33 7.11 -3.35 -1.67
C ILE A 33 8.37 -3.23 -2.54
N THR A 34 9.18 -2.21 -2.29
CA THR A 34 10.45 -1.96 -2.99
C THR A 34 11.64 -2.57 -2.27
N LYS A 35 11.54 -2.72 -0.94
CA LYS A 35 12.58 -3.33 -0.12
C LYS A 35 11.98 -3.93 1.15
N ILE A 36 12.59 -5.00 1.65
CA ILE A 36 12.32 -5.55 2.98
C ILE A 36 13.48 -5.14 3.88
N LEU A 37 13.17 -4.46 4.98
CA LEU A 37 14.13 -3.89 5.91
C LEU A 37 14.32 -4.78 7.14
N ASP A 38 13.24 -5.42 7.61
CA ASP A 38 13.24 -6.42 8.68
C ASP A 38 12.22 -7.51 8.31
N GLU A 39 12.61 -8.77 8.47
CA GLU A 39 11.81 -9.95 8.13
C GLU A 39 11.51 -10.83 9.36
N THR A 40 11.73 -10.29 10.56
CA THR A 40 11.46 -10.99 11.81
C THR A 40 9.96 -11.30 11.94
N PRO A 41 9.54 -12.57 12.08
CA PRO A 41 8.13 -12.88 12.30
C PRO A 41 7.58 -12.15 13.53
N GLY A 42 6.41 -11.54 13.37
CA GLY A 42 5.77 -10.66 14.35
C GLY A 42 6.19 -9.19 14.26
N HIS A 43 7.29 -8.88 13.57
CA HIS A 43 7.78 -7.53 13.34
C HIS A 43 8.48 -7.43 11.97
N VAL A 44 7.69 -7.19 10.93
CA VAL A 44 8.19 -7.03 9.56
C VAL A 44 8.21 -5.55 9.22
N VAL A 45 9.31 -5.07 8.65
CA VAL A 45 9.45 -3.69 8.20
C VAL A 45 9.76 -3.70 6.72
N VAL A 46 8.96 -2.98 5.93
CA VAL A 46 9.11 -2.88 4.48
C VAL A 46 9.18 -1.43 4.03
N GLU A 47 9.78 -1.22 2.87
CA GLU A 47 9.76 0.05 2.14
C GLU A 47 8.72 -0.06 1.02
N ILE A 48 7.82 0.93 0.96
CA ILE A 48 6.81 1.08 -0.08
C ILE A 48 7.18 2.28 -0.94
N ASN A 49 7.13 2.11 -2.27
CA ASN A 49 7.38 3.17 -3.25
C ASN A 49 8.67 3.97 -2.99
N PHE A 50 9.75 3.32 -2.53
CA PHE A 50 11.07 3.92 -2.28
C PHE A 50 11.13 5.05 -1.24
N SER A 51 10.05 5.29 -0.48
CA SER A 51 9.94 6.52 0.33
C SER A 51 9.10 6.37 1.61
N ILE A 52 8.33 5.30 1.73
CA ILE A 52 7.44 5.07 2.88
C ILE A 52 7.94 3.84 3.63
N THR A 53 8.21 4.00 4.92
CA THR A 53 8.53 2.86 5.80
C THR A 53 7.24 2.34 6.41
N ALA A 54 6.93 1.06 6.21
CA ALA A 54 5.75 0.42 6.76
C ALA A 54 6.12 -0.66 7.78
N ASN A 55 5.63 -0.52 9.00
CA ASN A 55 5.71 -1.55 10.04
C ASN A 55 4.50 -2.47 9.91
N MET A 56 4.73 -3.78 9.91
CA MET A 56 3.71 -4.80 9.72
C MET A 56 3.82 -5.86 10.82
N ILE A 57 2.68 -6.25 11.40
CA ILE A 57 2.61 -7.36 12.34
C ILE A 57 2.23 -8.62 11.58
N VAL A 58 3.23 -9.41 11.19
CA VAL A 58 3.05 -10.65 10.42
C VAL A 58 3.64 -11.81 11.22
N PRO A 59 2.83 -12.49 12.06
CA PRO A 59 3.35 -13.49 13.00
C PRO A 59 3.80 -14.79 12.32
N GLU A 60 3.21 -15.13 11.19
CA GLU A 60 3.41 -16.40 10.50
C GLU A 60 4.53 -16.30 9.47
N LYS A 61 5.53 -17.19 9.55
CA LYS A 61 6.71 -17.16 8.68
C LYS A 61 6.37 -17.34 7.19
N ASP A 62 5.42 -18.21 6.86
CA ASP A 62 4.94 -18.42 5.49
C ASP A 62 4.32 -17.14 4.90
N LYS A 63 3.67 -16.31 5.72
CA LYS A 63 3.15 -15.00 5.28
C LYS A 63 4.26 -14.00 5.01
N VAL A 64 5.36 -14.05 5.77
CA VAL A 64 6.56 -13.25 5.47
C VAL A 64 7.16 -13.67 4.12
N GLU A 65 7.21 -14.97 3.82
CA GLU A 65 7.67 -15.46 2.51
C GLU A 65 6.73 -15.03 1.38
N VAL A 66 5.41 -14.99 1.60
CA VAL A 66 4.48 -14.41 0.62
C VAL A 66 4.79 -12.94 0.36
N LEU A 67 5.10 -12.13 1.37
CA LEU A 67 5.48 -10.72 1.15
C LEU A 67 6.74 -10.59 0.29
N LYS A 68 7.72 -11.50 0.47
CA LYS A 68 8.92 -11.57 -0.37
C LYS A 68 8.60 -11.95 -1.80
N GLU A 69 7.80 -13.00 -2.00
CA GLU A 69 7.38 -13.44 -3.33
C GLU A 69 6.58 -12.37 -4.08
N ARG A 70 5.76 -11.61 -3.36
CA ARG A 70 4.94 -10.53 -3.92
C ARG A 70 5.65 -9.17 -3.92
N ALA A 71 6.94 -9.11 -3.58
CA ALA A 71 7.71 -7.89 -3.70
C ALA A 71 7.72 -7.44 -5.16
N PHE A 72 7.73 -6.11 -5.38
CA PHE A 72 7.57 -5.51 -6.70
C PHE A 72 6.24 -5.80 -7.43
N GLU A 73 5.24 -6.37 -6.75
CA GLU A 73 3.87 -6.42 -7.26
C GLU A 73 3.02 -5.27 -6.70
N PRO A 74 2.04 -4.76 -7.47
CA PRO A 74 1.11 -3.76 -6.98
C PRO A 74 0.18 -4.33 -5.90
N GLY A 75 0.00 -3.55 -4.85
CA GLY A 75 -0.90 -3.83 -3.73
C GLY A 75 -1.50 -2.57 -3.14
N ILE A 76 -2.56 -2.76 -2.35
CA ILE A 76 -3.18 -1.73 -1.53
C ILE A 76 -2.81 -2.02 -0.08
N PHE A 77 -2.16 -1.05 0.57
CA PHE A 77 -1.70 -1.13 1.96
C PHE A 77 -2.59 -0.23 2.81
N ILE A 78 -3.33 -0.82 3.74
CA ILE A 78 -4.17 -0.09 4.68
C ILE A 78 -3.31 0.31 5.87
N SER A 79 -2.94 1.60 5.89
CA SER A 79 -1.84 2.06 6.72
C SER A 79 -2.19 3.32 7.49
N THR A 80 -1.83 3.34 8.77
CA THR A 80 -2.00 4.49 9.66
C THR A 80 -0.71 5.27 9.75
N VAL A 81 -0.76 6.58 9.52
CA VAL A 81 0.45 7.41 9.54
C VAL A 81 0.93 7.61 10.97
N THR A 82 2.16 7.20 11.27
CA THR A 82 2.76 7.33 12.60
C THR A 82 3.80 8.43 12.68
N THR A 83 4.54 8.65 11.59
CA THR A 83 5.58 9.70 11.50
C THR A 83 5.54 10.36 10.12
N LYS A 84 5.79 11.67 10.05
CA LYS A 84 5.89 12.42 8.79
C LYS A 84 7.31 12.87 8.45
N GLN A 85 8.26 12.84 9.39
CA GLN A 85 9.63 13.36 9.24
C GLN A 85 10.65 12.46 9.95
N PRO A 86 11.83 12.16 9.37
CA PRO A 86 12.34 12.64 8.08
C PRO A 86 11.70 11.99 6.85
N THR A 87 11.07 10.83 7.02
CA THR A 87 10.28 10.13 6.00
C THR A 87 8.91 9.76 6.57
N VAL A 88 7.97 9.42 5.69
CA VAL A 88 6.66 8.95 6.12
C VAL A 88 6.80 7.53 6.65
N THR A 89 6.45 7.34 7.91
CA THR A 89 6.35 6.01 8.53
C THR A 89 4.88 5.71 8.80
N VAL A 90 4.50 4.47 8.54
CA VAL A 90 3.14 4.00 8.72
C VAL A 90 3.12 2.65 9.42
N ASP A 91 2.04 2.41 10.17
CA ASP A 91 1.70 1.08 10.64
C ASP A 91 0.69 0.49 9.66
N CYS A 92 1.11 -0.55 8.94
CA CYS A 92 0.33 -1.23 7.92
C CYS A 92 -0.36 -2.44 8.55
N GLN A 93 -1.69 -2.38 8.58
CA GLN A 93 -2.55 -3.39 9.20
C GLN A 93 -2.87 -4.52 8.23
N THR A 94 -2.99 -4.21 6.94
CA THR A 94 -3.42 -5.16 5.93
C THR A 94 -2.86 -4.75 4.58
N VAL A 95 -2.35 -5.73 3.82
CA VAL A 95 -2.01 -5.59 2.42
C VAL A 95 -2.91 -6.48 1.58
N VAL A 96 -3.47 -5.91 0.51
CA VAL A 96 -4.26 -6.63 -0.48
C VAL A 96 -3.50 -6.60 -1.79
N PHE A 97 -3.00 -7.76 -2.21
CA PHE A 97 -2.39 -7.91 -3.52
C PHE A 97 -3.44 -8.22 -4.59
N GLY A 98 -3.19 -7.74 -5.82
CA GLY A 98 -3.99 -8.12 -6.98
C GLY A 98 -3.87 -9.62 -7.32
N ARG A 99 -4.62 -10.06 -8.35
CA ARG A 99 -4.43 -11.40 -8.91
C ARG A 99 -3.00 -11.54 -9.42
N ARG A 100 -2.34 -12.67 -9.12
CA ARG A 100 -1.02 -12.99 -9.69
C ARG A 100 -1.14 -13.00 -11.21
N GLN A 101 -0.28 -12.24 -11.89
CA GLN A 101 -0.13 -12.38 -13.33
C GLN A 101 0.64 -13.67 -13.60
N THR A 102 -0.07 -14.70 -14.05
CA THR A 102 0.54 -15.90 -14.61
C THR A 102 0.98 -15.56 -16.02
N TYR A 103 2.26 -15.22 -16.20
CA TYR A 103 2.84 -15.20 -17.54
C TYR A 103 2.87 -16.63 -18.07
N SER A 104 1.99 -16.96 -19.01
CA SER A 104 2.24 -18.03 -19.97
C SER A 104 3.07 -17.43 -21.10
N ALA A 105 4.38 -17.67 -21.06
CA ALA A 105 5.26 -17.46 -22.21
C ALA A 105 5.16 -18.65 -23.17
#